data_AF-A0A9E5NF76-F1
#
_entry.id   AF-A0A9E5NF76-F1
#
_cell.length_a   1.000
_cell.length_b   1.000
_cell.length_c   1.000
_cell.angle_alpha   90.00
_cell.angle_beta   90.00
_cell.angle_gamma   90.00
#
_symmetry.space_group_name_H-M   'P 1'
#
loop_
_entity.id
_entity.type
_entity.pdbx_description
1 polymer ?
#
loop_
_entity_poly.entity_id
_entity_poly.type
_entity_poly.pdbx_seq_one_letter_code
_entity_poly.pdbx_strand_id
1 'polypeptide(L)'
;MCEGVFPKPRWQRRVMFGKRADEHRGIAFVLIGVLILGAIYSTITPSFEAPDEIQHYFHVKHIADGNGLPILEPEKEQVFEQEGGQPSLYYLLGALVTFWINTDDAEELLNYNPFVNVGIPGRPGNKNVILHGGRESFPYRGTTLALHLVRYVSVLFGALTVFTTYLLALEVLPGRRAVALGAAVISAFNPQFVFTSAAVNNDGLLAALCSLALLLSVYLVTRGTSLRRY
;
A
#
# COMPACT_ATOMS: atom_id res chain seq x y z
N MET A 1 60.18 3.60 11.42
CA MET A 1 59.01 3.62 10.53
C MET A 1 58.42 2.23 10.50
N CYS A 2 57.41 1.96 11.32
CA CYS A 2 56.67 0.70 11.30
C CYS A 2 55.27 1.02 10.76
N GLU A 3 55.05 0.80 9.47
CA GLU A 3 53.72 0.86 8.88
C GLU A 3 52.95 -0.40 9.29
N GLY A 4 52.05 -0.23 10.26
CA GLY A 4 51.11 -1.27 10.69
C GLY A 4 50.14 -1.60 9.56
N VAL A 5 50.22 -2.85 9.08
CA VAL A 5 49.22 -3.48 8.23
C VAL A 5 47.95 -3.68 9.08
N PHE A 6 47.12 -2.65 9.18
CA PHE A 6 45.76 -2.81 9.70
C PHE A 6 44.90 -3.47 8.63
N PRO A 7 44.33 -4.67 8.88
CA PRO A 7 43.39 -5.27 7.95
C PRO A 7 42.16 -4.35 7.82
N LYS A 8 41.87 -3.90 6.60
CA LYS A 8 40.70 -3.09 6.29
C LYS A 8 39.43 -3.79 6.82
N PRO A 9 38.55 -3.07 7.53
CA PRO A 9 37.39 -3.69 8.15
C PRO A 9 36.43 -4.23 7.07
N ARG A 10 35.81 -5.38 7.36
CA ARG A 10 35.00 -6.20 6.42
C ARG A 10 33.90 -5.43 5.66
N TRP A 11 33.50 -4.26 6.13
CA TRP A 11 32.47 -3.38 5.55
C TRP A 11 32.91 -2.65 4.27
N GLN A 12 34.21 -2.64 3.92
CA GLN A 12 34.71 -2.00 2.68
C GLN A 12 34.57 -2.86 1.41
N ARG A 13 34.00 -4.07 1.48
CA ARG A 13 33.65 -4.80 0.27
C ARG A 13 32.46 -4.10 -0.40
N ARG A 14 32.74 -3.35 -1.46
CA ARG A 14 31.74 -2.89 -2.44
C ARG A 14 30.77 -4.04 -2.70
N VAL A 15 29.55 -3.93 -2.21
CA VAL A 15 28.44 -4.77 -2.65
C VAL A 15 28.11 -4.30 -4.06
N MET A 16 28.86 -4.82 -5.02
CA MET A 16 28.57 -4.67 -6.43
C MET A 16 27.18 -5.26 -6.67
N PHE A 17 26.23 -4.45 -7.16
CA PHE A 17 25.06 -4.90 -7.91
C PHE A 17 25.50 -5.52 -9.25
N GLY A 18 26.42 -6.46 -9.17
CA GLY A 18 27.00 -7.19 -10.29
C GLY A 18 26.84 -8.66 -10.02
N LYS A 19 25.60 -9.11 -9.86
CA LYS A 19 25.30 -10.54 -9.89
C LYS A 19 24.02 -10.80 -10.68
N ARG A 20 24.06 -11.89 -11.44
CA ARG A 20 23.14 -12.26 -12.50
C ARG A 20 21.68 -12.22 -12.01
N ALA A 21 20.76 -11.81 -12.88
CA ALA A 21 19.32 -11.70 -12.58
C ALA A 21 18.67 -13.03 -12.15
N ASP A 22 19.32 -14.17 -12.41
CA ASP A 22 18.91 -15.49 -11.95
C ASP A 22 18.92 -15.64 -10.42
N GLU A 23 19.82 -14.96 -9.72
CA GLU A 23 19.99 -15.09 -8.27
C GLU A 23 18.91 -14.39 -7.43
N HIS A 24 18.09 -13.55 -8.07
CA HIS A 24 17.03 -12.78 -7.42
C HIS A 24 15.62 -13.19 -7.87
N ARG A 25 15.48 -14.26 -8.68
CA ARG A 25 14.18 -14.72 -9.20
C ARG A 25 13.14 -15.01 -8.11
N GLY A 26 13.59 -15.41 -6.91
CA GLY A 26 12.71 -15.65 -5.77
C GLY A 26 11.83 -14.46 -5.40
N ILE A 27 12.37 -13.23 -5.43
CA ILE A 27 11.57 -12.05 -5.08
C ILE A 27 10.47 -11.77 -6.12
N ALA A 28 10.71 -12.10 -7.40
CA ALA A 28 9.71 -11.94 -8.44
C ALA A 28 8.48 -12.83 -8.18
N PHE A 29 8.69 -14.09 -7.76
CA PHE A 29 7.57 -14.97 -7.39
C PHE A 29 6.79 -14.46 -6.18
N VAL A 30 7.47 -13.91 -5.17
CA VAL A 30 6.81 -13.31 -4.01
C VAL A 30 5.96 -12.10 -4.43
N LEU A 31 6.51 -11.21 -5.26
CA LEU A 31 5.78 -10.04 -5.75
C LEU A 31 4.59 -10.43 -6.62
N ILE A 32 4.74 -11.42 -7.51
CA ILE A 32 3.62 -11.97 -8.27
C ILE A 32 2.54 -12.52 -7.33
N GLY A 33 2.94 -13.22 -6.26
CA GLY A 33 2.02 -13.70 -5.23
C GLY A 33 1.24 -12.57 -4.56
N VAL A 34 1.90 -11.48 -4.17
CA VAL A 34 1.26 -10.29 -3.60
C VAL A 34 0.27 -9.66 -4.57
N LEU A 35 0.65 -9.53 -5.85
CA LEU A 35 -0.23 -8.96 -6.87
C LEU A 35 -1.47 -9.83 -7.11
N ILE A 36 -1.31 -11.15 -7.16
CA ILE A 36 -2.42 -12.10 -7.32
C ILE A 36 -3.34 -12.05 -6.10
N LEU A 37 -2.79 -12.12 -4.88
CA LEU A 37 -3.59 -12.06 -3.66
C LEU A 37 -4.28 -10.70 -3.51
N GLY A 38 -3.59 -9.61 -3.81
CA GLY A 38 -4.17 -8.27 -3.79
C GLY A 38 -5.30 -8.12 -4.81
N ALA A 39 -5.16 -8.71 -6.00
CA ALA A 39 -6.24 -8.75 -6.97
C ALA A 39 -7.43 -9.58 -6.47
N ILE A 40 -7.18 -10.75 -5.88
CA ILE A 40 -8.23 -11.58 -5.27
C ILE A 40 -8.96 -10.78 -4.19
N TYR A 41 -8.25 -10.21 -3.21
CA TYR A 41 -8.88 -9.40 -2.15
C TYR A 41 -9.63 -8.20 -2.70
N SER A 42 -9.07 -7.49 -3.69
CA SER A 42 -9.77 -6.39 -4.36
C SER A 42 -11.10 -6.85 -4.95
N THR A 43 -11.17 -8.06 -5.52
CA THR A 43 -12.41 -8.60 -6.14
C THR A 43 -13.40 -9.22 -5.17
N ILE A 44 -12.93 -9.92 -4.11
CA ILE A 44 -13.82 -10.67 -3.20
C ILE A 44 -14.32 -9.83 -2.04
N THR A 45 -13.58 -8.78 -1.64
CA THR A 45 -14.02 -7.84 -0.62
C THR A 45 -15.03 -6.90 -1.27
N PRO A 46 -16.30 -6.91 -0.86
CA PRO A 46 -17.29 -6.00 -1.43
C PRO A 46 -16.87 -4.54 -1.29
N SER A 47 -17.45 -3.67 -2.11
CA SER A 47 -17.15 -2.24 -2.09
C SER A 47 -17.49 -1.69 -0.71
N PHE A 48 -16.58 -0.92 -0.10
CA PHE A 48 -16.83 -0.20 1.16
C PHE A 48 -16.97 -1.07 2.43
N GLU A 49 -16.63 -2.36 2.36
CA GLU A 49 -16.60 -3.24 3.54
C GLU A 49 -15.22 -3.29 4.22
N ALA A 50 -14.16 -2.80 3.56
CA ALA A 50 -12.88 -2.65 4.22
C ALA A 50 -12.92 -1.49 5.24
N PRO A 51 -12.15 -1.56 6.35
CA PRO A 51 -12.13 -0.50 7.35
C PRO A 51 -11.86 0.87 6.74
N ASP A 52 -12.70 1.85 7.10
CA ASP A 52 -12.61 3.27 6.73
C ASP A 52 -12.56 3.55 5.21
N GLU A 53 -12.89 2.56 4.38
CA GLU A 53 -12.73 2.63 2.92
C GLU A 53 -13.67 3.65 2.28
N ILE A 54 -14.86 3.84 2.86
CA ILE A 54 -15.82 4.87 2.46
C ILE A 54 -15.14 6.23 2.54
N GLN A 55 -14.61 6.57 3.72
CA GLN A 55 -14.04 7.86 4.00
C GLN A 55 -12.85 8.16 3.08
N HIS A 56 -11.96 7.18 2.92
CA HIS A 56 -10.80 7.31 2.05
C HIS A 56 -11.18 7.44 0.57
N TYR A 57 -12.15 6.66 0.09
CA TYR A 57 -12.61 6.76 -1.30
C TYR A 57 -13.31 8.09 -1.58
N PHE A 58 -14.15 8.59 -0.67
CA PHE A 58 -14.80 9.88 -0.85
C PHE A 58 -13.82 11.06 -0.80
N HIS A 59 -12.69 10.94 -0.09
CA HIS A 59 -11.57 11.88 -0.22
C HIS A 59 -10.96 11.83 -1.63
N VAL A 60 -10.69 10.64 -2.17
CA VAL A 60 -10.23 10.49 -3.57
C VAL A 60 -11.23 11.13 -4.55
N LYS A 61 -12.51 10.80 -4.41
CA LYS A 61 -13.59 11.33 -5.25
C LYS A 61 -13.65 12.85 -5.19
N HIS A 62 -13.61 13.43 -4.00
CA HIS A 62 -13.66 14.88 -3.80
C HIS A 62 -12.57 15.61 -4.62
N ILE A 63 -11.35 15.09 -4.60
CA ILE A 63 -10.23 15.62 -5.40
C ILE A 63 -10.46 15.36 -6.89
N ALA A 64 -10.88 14.15 -7.26
CA ALA A 64 -11.12 13.75 -8.65
C ALA A 64 -12.21 14.58 -9.34
N ASP A 65 -13.24 14.98 -8.58
CA ASP A 65 -14.33 15.87 -9.01
C ASP A 65 -13.86 17.33 -9.20
N GLY A 66 -12.61 17.66 -8.85
CA GLY A 66 -12.04 19.00 -9.02
C GLY A 66 -12.33 19.97 -7.87
N ASN A 67 -12.79 19.49 -6.71
CA ASN A 67 -13.09 20.36 -5.55
C ASN A 67 -11.83 20.84 -4.80
N GLY A 68 -10.65 20.34 -5.17
CA GLY A 68 -9.40 20.65 -4.49
C GLY A 68 -9.18 19.78 -3.25
N LEU A 69 -8.39 20.27 -2.29
CA LEU A 69 -8.16 19.56 -1.04
C LEU A 69 -9.35 19.75 -0.10
N PRO A 70 -9.82 18.68 0.59
CA PRO A 70 -10.94 18.79 1.49
C PRO A 70 -10.62 19.71 2.68
N ILE A 71 -11.64 20.46 3.11
CA ILE A 71 -11.61 21.28 4.31
C ILE A 71 -12.51 20.59 5.33
N LEU A 72 -11.95 20.25 6.49
CA LEU A 72 -12.72 19.68 7.59
C LEU A 72 -13.59 20.75 8.22
N GLU A 73 -14.90 20.53 8.21
CA GLU A 73 -15.89 21.41 8.82
C GLU A 73 -16.62 20.63 9.92
N PRO A 74 -16.26 20.82 11.21
CA PRO A 74 -16.80 20.01 12.32
C PRO A 74 -18.32 20.07 12.47
N GLU A 75 -18.94 21.11 11.93
CA GLU A 75 -20.38 21.36 12.00
C GLU A 75 -21.15 20.73 10.83
N LYS A 76 -20.45 20.20 9.81
CA LYS A 76 -21.04 19.58 8.63
C LYS A 76 -20.79 18.08 8.63
N GLU A 77 -21.82 17.33 8.27
CA GLU A 77 -21.68 15.91 7.98
C GLU A 77 -20.94 15.75 6.64
N GLN A 78 -19.70 15.28 6.70
CA GLN A 78 -18.83 15.06 5.54
C GLN A 78 -18.50 13.58 5.45
N VAL A 79 -18.71 12.96 4.29
CA VAL A 79 -18.55 11.50 4.10
C VAL A 79 -17.11 11.04 4.35
N PHE A 80 -16.11 11.89 4.09
CA PHE A 80 -14.71 11.59 4.37
C PHE A 80 -14.31 11.75 5.84
N GLU A 81 -15.18 12.30 6.69
CA GLU A 81 -14.98 12.48 8.13
C GLU A 81 -13.55 12.92 8.50
N GLN A 82 -12.92 12.32 9.51
CA GLN A 82 -11.55 12.62 9.92
C GLN A 82 -10.50 12.31 8.84
N GLU A 83 -10.79 11.42 7.88
CA GLU A 83 -9.85 11.05 6.81
C GLU A 83 -9.59 12.21 5.85
N GLY A 84 -10.48 13.20 5.80
CA GLY A 84 -10.27 14.46 5.09
C GLY A 84 -9.04 15.24 5.58
N GLY A 85 -8.67 15.09 6.85
CA GLY A 85 -7.52 15.80 7.44
C GLY A 85 -6.16 15.13 7.22
N GLN A 86 -6.14 13.94 6.61
CA GLN A 86 -4.90 13.17 6.44
C GLN A 86 -4.02 13.70 5.29
N PRO A 87 -2.71 13.39 5.29
CA PRO A 87 -1.80 13.82 4.23
C PRO A 87 -2.26 13.41 2.82
N SER A 88 -2.33 14.38 1.90
CA SER A 88 -3.10 14.23 0.67
C SER A 88 -2.47 13.36 -0.43
N LEU A 89 -1.21 12.94 -0.30
CA LEU A 89 -0.47 12.30 -1.41
C LEU A 89 -1.15 11.03 -1.92
N TYR A 90 -1.66 10.18 -1.02
CA TYR A 90 -2.38 8.96 -1.40
C TYR A 90 -3.63 9.29 -2.22
N TYR A 91 -4.42 10.24 -1.74
CA TYR A 91 -5.69 10.62 -2.37
C TYR A 91 -5.49 11.30 -3.72
N LEU A 92 -4.44 12.12 -3.86
CA LEU A 92 -4.05 12.73 -5.13
C LEU A 92 -3.68 11.66 -6.18
N LEU A 93 -2.97 10.60 -5.79
CA LEU A 93 -2.64 9.49 -6.68
C LEU A 93 -3.88 8.68 -7.07
N GLY A 94 -4.80 8.46 -6.13
CA GLY A 94 -6.11 7.87 -6.43
C GLY A 94 -6.94 8.70 -7.40
N ALA A 95 -6.97 10.03 -7.21
CA ALA A 95 -7.70 10.94 -8.08
C ALA A 95 -7.09 10.98 -9.49
N LEU A 96 -5.76 10.99 -9.60
CA LEU A 96 -5.05 10.95 -10.88
C LEU A 96 -5.39 9.73 -11.74
N VAL A 97 -5.71 8.59 -11.13
CA VAL A 97 -6.08 7.37 -11.89
C VAL A 97 -7.58 7.26 -12.16
N THR A 98 -8.42 8.10 -11.53
CA THR A 98 -9.88 8.00 -11.59
C THR A 98 -10.62 9.24 -12.11
N PHE A 99 -9.96 10.40 -12.26
CA PHE A 99 -10.60 11.68 -12.66
C PHE A 99 -11.41 11.64 -13.96
N TRP A 100 -11.14 10.66 -14.83
CA TRP A 100 -11.80 10.50 -16.13
C TRP A 100 -13.07 9.63 -16.06
N ILE A 101 -13.39 9.08 -14.88
CA ILE A 101 -14.53 8.19 -14.66
C ILE A 101 -15.67 9.00 -14.06
N ASN A 102 -16.87 8.92 -14.65
CA ASN A 102 -18.07 9.44 -13.99
C ASN A 102 -18.39 8.55 -12.77
N THR A 103 -18.37 9.15 -11.59
CA THR A 103 -18.64 8.49 -10.30
C THR A 103 -19.83 9.13 -9.56
N ASP A 104 -20.77 9.74 -10.30
CA ASP A 104 -21.97 10.37 -9.74
C ASP A 104 -22.86 9.35 -8.99
N ASP A 105 -22.64 8.06 -9.23
CA ASP A 105 -23.33 6.96 -8.55
C ASP A 105 -22.72 6.57 -7.19
N ALA A 106 -21.70 7.26 -6.70
CA ALA A 106 -20.99 6.88 -5.48
C ALA A 106 -21.91 6.83 -4.24
N GLU A 107 -22.80 7.81 -4.09
CA GLU A 107 -23.74 7.87 -2.97
C GLU A 107 -24.81 6.77 -3.05
N GLU A 108 -25.19 6.33 -4.26
CA GLU A 108 -26.14 5.22 -4.46
C GLU A 108 -25.58 3.88 -3.93
N LEU A 109 -24.26 3.74 -3.88
CA LEU A 109 -23.60 2.55 -3.33
C LEU A 109 -23.54 2.57 -1.79
N LEU A 110 -23.78 3.70 -1.13
CA LEU A 110 -23.82 3.81 0.34
C LEU A 110 -25.19 3.39 0.90
N ASN A 111 -25.71 2.25 0.46
CA ASN A 111 -26.94 1.68 0.98
C ASN A 111 -26.68 0.96 2.31
N TYR A 112 -26.63 1.73 3.40
CA TYR A 112 -26.32 1.21 4.73
C TYR A 112 -27.31 0.14 5.20
N ASN A 113 -26.78 -0.93 5.76
CA ASN A 113 -27.56 -2.03 6.31
C ASN A 113 -28.08 -1.69 7.72
N PRO A 114 -29.40 -1.54 7.94
CA PRO A 114 -29.96 -1.19 9.24
C PRO A 114 -29.79 -2.29 10.30
N PHE A 115 -29.41 -3.51 9.90
CA PHE A 115 -29.25 -4.67 10.79
C PHE A 115 -27.77 -5.04 11.03
N VAL A 116 -26.84 -4.13 10.73
CA VAL A 116 -25.42 -4.38 10.90
C VAL A 116 -25.01 -4.47 12.38
N ASN A 117 -24.14 -5.42 12.70
CA ASN A 117 -23.50 -5.59 14.01
C ASN A 117 -21.98 -5.36 13.90
N VAL A 118 -21.57 -4.14 13.51
CA VAL A 118 -20.16 -3.71 13.42
C VAL A 118 -19.53 -3.66 14.81
N GLY A 119 -18.23 -3.94 14.90
CA GLY A 119 -17.44 -3.71 16.13
C GLY A 119 -17.59 -4.77 17.22
N ILE A 120 -18.45 -5.78 17.05
CA ILE A 120 -18.63 -6.87 18.02
C ILE A 120 -18.40 -8.22 17.34
N PRO A 121 -17.15 -8.73 17.23
CA PRO A 121 -16.82 -9.92 16.45
C PRO A 121 -17.65 -11.16 16.81
N GLY A 122 -17.92 -11.37 18.11
CA GLY A 122 -18.66 -12.55 18.59
C GLY A 122 -20.18 -12.45 18.56
N ARG A 123 -20.76 -11.30 18.19
CA ARG A 123 -22.23 -11.14 18.17
C ARG A 123 -22.80 -11.76 16.88
N PRO A 124 -23.67 -12.79 16.97
CA PRO A 124 -24.33 -13.35 15.81
C PRO A 124 -25.21 -12.29 15.13
N GLY A 125 -25.30 -12.36 13.80
CA GLY A 125 -26.05 -11.40 12.98
C GLY A 125 -25.22 -10.87 11.82
N ASN A 126 -25.77 -9.88 11.11
CA ASN A 126 -25.17 -9.38 9.89
C ASN A 126 -23.93 -8.52 10.19
N LYS A 127 -22.85 -8.73 9.44
CA LYS A 127 -21.60 -7.97 9.55
C LYS A 127 -21.39 -6.97 8.41
N ASN A 128 -22.16 -7.09 7.33
CA ASN A 128 -22.06 -6.23 6.18
C ASN A 128 -22.58 -4.84 6.55
N VAL A 129 -21.72 -3.85 6.40
CA VAL A 129 -22.03 -2.43 6.58
C VAL A 129 -22.95 -1.94 5.46
N ILE A 130 -22.71 -2.40 4.23
CA ILE A 130 -23.40 -1.98 3.01
C ILE A 130 -24.22 -3.14 2.43
N LEU A 131 -25.37 -2.80 1.86
CA LEU A 131 -26.20 -3.72 1.10
C LEU A 131 -25.71 -3.77 -0.35
N HIS A 132 -25.04 -4.86 -0.70
CA HIS A 132 -24.47 -5.08 -2.02
C HIS A 132 -25.49 -5.51 -3.06
N GLY A 133 -25.28 -5.08 -4.31
CA GLY A 133 -26.14 -5.39 -5.45
C GLY A 133 -25.37 -5.64 -6.74
N GLY A 134 -26.11 -5.82 -7.84
CA GLY A 134 -25.53 -6.15 -9.15
C GLY A 134 -24.59 -5.10 -9.75
N ARG A 135 -24.58 -3.87 -9.24
CA ARG A 135 -23.68 -2.79 -9.69
C ARG A 135 -22.20 -3.10 -9.44
N GLU A 136 -21.93 -3.96 -8.46
CA GLU A 136 -20.58 -4.40 -8.11
C GLU A 136 -20.10 -5.59 -8.95
N SER A 137 -20.94 -6.10 -9.87
CA SER A 137 -20.58 -7.24 -10.72
C SER A 137 -19.69 -6.83 -11.89
N PHE A 138 -18.81 -7.74 -12.31
CA PHE A 138 -18.03 -7.56 -13.53
C PHE A 138 -18.94 -7.58 -14.78
N PRO A 139 -18.74 -6.71 -15.78
CA PRO A 139 -17.70 -5.70 -15.91
C PRO A 139 -17.98 -4.43 -15.09
N TYR A 140 -16.99 -4.01 -14.29
CA TYR A 140 -17.10 -2.85 -13.40
C TYR A 140 -17.33 -1.55 -14.16
N ARG A 141 -18.16 -0.67 -13.61
CA ARG A 141 -18.48 0.66 -14.15
C ARG A 141 -18.59 1.68 -13.02
N GLY A 142 -18.56 2.96 -13.39
CA GLY A 142 -18.74 4.08 -12.45
C GLY A 142 -17.83 4.01 -11.24
N THR A 143 -18.41 4.23 -10.06
CA THR A 143 -17.71 4.18 -8.78
C THR A 143 -17.02 2.85 -8.50
N THR A 144 -17.63 1.71 -8.83
CA THR A 144 -17.01 0.40 -8.61
C THR A 144 -15.71 0.24 -9.41
N LEU A 145 -15.69 0.71 -10.67
CA LEU A 145 -14.47 0.68 -11.48
C LEU A 145 -13.39 1.56 -10.86
N ALA A 146 -13.74 2.80 -10.49
CA ALA A 146 -12.83 3.73 -9.84
C ALA A 146 -12.24 3.14 -8.55
N LEU A 147 -13.09 2.55 -7.70
CA LEU A 147 -12.68 1.89 -6.46
C LEU A 147 -11.65 0.78 -6.71
N HIS A 148 -11.90 -0.14 -7.65
CA HIS A 148 -10.94 -1.20 -7.96
C HIS A 148 -9.61 -0.65 -8.50
N LEU A 149 -9.63 0.40 -9.33
CA LEU A 149 -8.40 1.03 -9.81
C LEU A 149 -7.56 1.59 -8.67
N VAL A 150 -8.20 2.26 -7.70
CA VAL A 150 -7.50 2.76 -6.51
C VAL A 150 -6.98 1.61 -5.66
N ARG A 151 -7.79 0.55 -5.43
CA ARG A 151 -7.33 -0.67 -4.74
C ARG A 151 -6.09 -1.29 -5.43
N TYR A 152 -6.06 -1.35 -6.76
CA TYR A 152 -4.88 -1.84 -7.49
C TYR A 152 -3.64 -0.95 -7.28
N VAL A 153 -3.81 0.38 -7.22
CA VAL A 153 -2.72 1.28 -6.83
C VAL A 153 -2.23 0.98 -5.41
N SER A 154 -3.13 0.75 -4.45
CA SER A 154 -2.77 0.33 -3.09
C SER A 154 -1.96 -0.98 -3.08
N VAL A 155 -2.34 -1.96 -3.91
CA VAL A 155 -1.61 -3.24 -4.03
C VAL A 155 -0.19 -3.00 -4.54
N LEU A 156 0.03 -2.03 -5.43
CA LEU A 156 1.37 -1.66 -5.88
C LEU A 156 2.23 -1.08 -4.76
N PHE A 157 1.64 -0.30 -3.83
CA PHE A 157 2.35 0.18 -2.64
C PHE A 157 2.69 -0.97 -1.67
N GLY A 158 1.78 -1.93 -1.52
CA GLY A 158 2.05 -3.17 -0.78
C GLY A 158 3.23 -3.95 -1.38
N ALA A 159 3.24 -4.13 -2.71
CA ALA A 159 4.33 -4.79 -3.42
C ALA A 159 5.66 -4.02 -3.29
N LEU A 160 5.62 -2.68 -3.35
CA LEU A 160 6.79 -1.83 -3.12
C LEU A 160 7.36 -2.04 -1.71
N THR A 161 6.50 -2.10 -0.69
CA THR A 161 6.91 -2.37 0.71
C THR A 161 7.59 -3.74 0.86
N VAL A 162 7.06 -4.77 0.21
CA VAL A 162 7.67 -6.11 0.21
C VAL A 162 9.04 -6.08 -0.49
N PHE A 163 9.13 -5.37 -1.61
CA PHE A 163 10.38 -5.24 -2.35
C PHE A 163 11.46 -4.45 -1.59
N THR A 164 11.12 -3.31 -0.99
CA THR A 164 12.04 -2.54 -0.16
C THR A 164 12.46 -3.33 1.08
N THR A 165 11.57 -4.11 1.69
CA THR A 165 11.89 -5.04 2.79
C THR A 165 12.96 -6.05 2.38
N TYR A 166 12.83 -6.65 1.18
CA TYR A 166 13.83 -7.55 0.62
C TYR A 166 15.19 -6.86 0.45
N LEU A 167 15.22 -5.67 -0.15
CA LEU A 167 16.44 -4.89 -0.36
C LEU A 167 17.09 -4.48 0.96
N LEU A 168 16.29 -4.06 1.93
CA LEU A 168 16.75 -3.68 3.27
C LEU A 168 17.46 -4.85 3.94
N ALA A 169 16.86 -6.05 3.90
CA ALA A 169 17.47 -7.24 4.47
C ALA A 169 18.79 -7.64 3.77
N LEU A 170 18.89 -7.43 2.45
CA LEU A 170 20.15 -7.64 1.72
C LEU A 170 21.24 -6.64 2.12
N GLU A 171 20.87 -5.38 2.39
CA GLU A 171 21.81 -4.34 2.80
C GLU A 171 22.31 -4.56 4.24
N VAL A 172 21.42 -4.97 5.16
CA VAL A 172 21.77 -5.23 6.57
C VAL A 172 22.56 -6.53 6.73
N LEU A 173 22.23 -7.58 5.97
CA LEU A 173 22.89 -8.90 6.04
C LEU A 173 23.46 -9.32 4.68
N PRO A 174 24.57 -8.71 4.23
CA PRO A 174 25.15 -9.00 2.93
C PRO A 174 25.45 -10.49 2.75
N GLY A 175 24.94 -11.08 1.66
CA GLY A 175 25.15 -12.48 1.29
C GLY A 175 24.15 -13.48 1.89
N ARG A 176 23.28 -13.08 2.82
CA ARG A 176 22.24 -13.96 3.40
C ARG A 176 20.91 -13.85 2.65
N ARG A 177 20.90 -14.24 1.38
CA ARG A 177 19.72 -14.12 0.50
C ARG A 177 18.49 -14.84 0.98
N ALA A 178 18.65 -16.03 1.58
CA ALA A 178 17.54 -16.79 2.13
C ALA A 178 16.82 -16.02 3.25
N VAL A 179 17.57 -15.26 4.06
CA VAL A 179 17.00 -14.41 5.11
C VAL A 179 16.24 -13.23 4.50
N ALA A 180 16.81 -12.57 3.49
CA ALA A 180 16.12 -11.48 2.80
C ALA A 180 14.83 -11.94 2.11
N LEU A 181 14.86 -13.11 1.45
CA LEU A 181 13.67 -13.70 0.85
C LEU A 181 12.66 -14.10 1.92
N GLY A 182 13.10 -14.69 3.04
CA GLY A 182 12.23 -15.02 4.18
C GLY A 182 11.55 -13.79 4.76
N ALA A 183 12.26 -12.67 4.92
CA ALA A 183 11.68 -11.40 5.37
C ALA A 183 10.59 -10.90 4.40
N ALA A 184 10.87 -10.95 3.09
CA ALA A 184 9.90 -10.60 2.06
C ALA A 184 8.66 -11.51 2.10
N VAL A 185 8.83 -12.83 2.24
CA VAL A 185 7.73 -13.80 2.34
C VAL A 185 6.88 -13.54 3.57
N ILE A 186 7.48 -13.31 4.74
CA ILE A 186 6.73 -13.04 5.98
C ILE A 186 5.90 -11.76 5.84
N SER A 187 6.46 -10.71 5.24
CA SER A 187 5.72 -9.47 4.96
C SER A 187 4.62 -9.69 3.92
N ALA A 188 4.93 -10.37 2.82
CA ALA A 188 4.04 -10.57 1.67
C ALA A 188 2.85 -11.48 1.95
N PHE A 189 2.96 -12.41 2.91
CA PHE A 189 1.91 -13.38 3.22
C PHE A 189 1.36 -13.20 4.64
N ASN A 190 1.58 -12.04 5.26
CA ASN A 190 0.86 -11.63 6.45
C ASN A 190 -0.59 -11.27 6.05
N PRO A 191 -1.62 -11.98 6.56
CA PRO A 191 -3.00 -11.78 6.14
C PRO A 191 -3.49 -10.34 6.30
N GLN A 192 -3.14 -9.70 7.43
CA GLN A 192 -3.53 -8.32 7.70
C GLN A 192 -2.91 -7.36 6.66
N PHE A 193 -1.62 -7.53 6.37
CA PHE A 193 -0.90 -6.66 5.46
C PHE A 193 -1.44 -6.72 4.03
N VAL A 194 -1.69 -7.93 3.52
CA VAL A 194 -2.20 -8.11 2.15
C VAL A 194 -3.64 -7.60 2.03
N PHE A 195 -4.48 -7.88 3.02
CA PHE A 195 -5.86 -7.38 3.04
C PHE A 195 -5.91 -5.85 3.05
N THR A 196 -5.18 -5.20 3.96
CA THR A 196 -5.12 -3.73 4.03
C THR A 196 -4.53 -3.11 2.76
N SER A 197 -3.52 -3.75 2.15
CA SER A 197 -2.93 -3.29 0.87
C SER A 197 -3.88 -3.42 -0.32
N ALA A 198 -4.96 -4.20 -0.21
CA ALA A 198 -5.96 -4.39 -1.24
C ALA A 198 -7.22 -3.53 -1.05
N ALA A 199 -7.25 -2.68 -0.01
CA ALA A 199 -8.31 -1.73 0.28
C ALA A 199 -7.90 -0.29 -0.07
N VAL A 200 -8.87 0.61 -0.14
CA VAL A 200 -8.58 2.05 -0.28
C VAL A 200 -8.27 2.65 1.10
N ASN A 201 -6.99 2.84 1.39
CA ASN A 201 -6.47 3.53 2.59
C ASN A 201 -5.07 4.10 2.33
N ASN A 202 -4.66 5.10 3.11
CA ASN A 202 -3.32 5.70 2.99
C ASN A 202 -2.21 4.88 3.69
N ASP A 203 -2.55 3.90 4.53
CA ASP A 203 -1.60 3.04 5.26
C ASP A 203 -0.66 2.29 4.30
N GLY A 204 -1.18 1.80 3.17
CA GLY A 204 -0.38 1.12 2.16
C GLY A 204 0.75 2.00 1.62
N LEU A 205 0.45 3.26 1.29
CA LEU A 205 1.47 4.22 0.84
C LEU A 205 2.43 4.59 1.97
N LEU A 206 1.92 4.77 3.19
CA LEU A 206 2.75 5.08 4.36
C LEU A 206 3.79 3.99 4.60
N ALA A 207 3.38 2.71 4.58
CA ALA A 207 4.29 1.57 4.72
C ALA A 207 5.36 1.55 3.63
N ALA A 208 4.99 1.85 2.38
CA ALA A 208 5.91 1.90 1.26
C ALA A 208 6.96 3.01 1.41
N LEU A 209 6.53 4.22 1.79
CA LEU A 209 7.43 5.35 2.00
C LEU A 209 8.33 5.16 3.22
N CYS A 210 7.80 4.63 4.33
CA CYS A 210 8.60 4.33 5.52
C CYS A 210 9.65 3.25 5.25
N SER A 211 9.28 2.16 4.58
CA SER A 211 10.23 1.10 4.23
C SER A 211 11.31 1.57 3.25
N LEU A 212 10.95 2.41 2.28
CA LEU A 212 11.91 3.06 1.39
C LEU A 212 12.84 4.02 2.15
N ALA A 213 12.29 4.86 3.04
CA ALA A 213 13.08 5.78 3.85
C ALA A 213 14.09 5.01 4.71
N LEU A 214 13.67 3.92 5.37
CA LEU A 214 14.56 3.04 6.13
C LEU A 214 15.65 2.43 5.26
N LEU A 215 15.31 1.93 4.08
CA LEU A 215 16.28 1.41 3.11
C LEU A 215 17.32 2.47 2.75
N LEU A 216 16.88 3.70 2.42
CA LEU A 216 17.77 4.80 2.10
C LEU A 216 18.64 5.20 3.28
N SER A 217 18.09 5.29 4.49
CA SER A 217 18.86 5.59 5.70
C SER A 217 19.94 4.54 5.95
N VAL A 218 19.62 3.25 5.86
CA VAL A 218 20.60 2.16 6.00
C VAL A 218 21.65 2.26 4.91
N TYR A 219 21.25 2.46 3.65
CA TYR A 219 22.16 2.62 2.52
C TYR A 219 23.16 3.76 2.71
N LEU A 220 22.68 4.92 3.21
CA LEU A 220 23.52 6.07 3.50
C LEU A 220 24.54 5.78 4.61
N VAL A 221 24.14 5.03 5.64
CA VAL A 221 25.03 4.65 6.76
C VAL A 221 26.04 3.59 6.34
N THR A 222 25.64 2.58 5.57
CA THR A 222 26.51 1.46 5.18
C THR A 222 27.49 1.85 4.08
N ARG A 223 27.08 2.70 3.14
CA ARG A 223 27.89 3.05 1.95
C ARG A 223 28.47 4.47 1.99
N GLY A 224 28.04 5.29 2.94
CA GLY A 224 28.43 6.69 3.06
C GLY A 224 27.70 7.60 2.07
N THR A 225 27.56 8.88 2.41
CA THR A 225 27.15 9.92 1.48
C THR A 225 28.31 10.23 0.54
N SER A 226 28.35 9.61 -0.65
CA SER A 226 29.25 10.12 -1.70
C SER A 226 28.67 11.41 -2.31
N LEU A 227 28.48 12.44 -1.50
CA LEU A 227 28.52 13.81 -1.99
C LEU A 227 30.00 14.09 -2.27
N ARG A 228 30.46 13.62 -3.43
CA ARG A 228 31.76 14.03 -3.96
C ARG A 228 31.64 15.53 -4.19
N ARG A 229 32.17 16.30 -3.22
CA ARG A 229 32.39 17.74 -3.27
C ARG A 229 32.82 18.13 -4.68
N TYR A 230 31.99 18.93 -5.34
CA TYR A 230 32.46 19.92 -6.29
C TYR A 230 32.62 21.23 -5.53
#